data_AF-A0A2P6G324-F1
#
_entry.id   AF-A0A2P6G324-F1
#
_cell.length_a   1.000
_cell.length_b   1.000
_cell.length_c   1.000
_cell.angle_alpha   90.00
_cell.angle_beta   90.00
_cell.angle_gamma   90.00
#
_symmetry.space_group_name_H-M   'P 1'
#
loop_
_entity.id
_entity.type
_entity.pdbx_description
1 polymer ?
#
loop_
_entity_poly.entity_id
_entity_poly.type
_entity_poly.pdbx_seq_one_letter_code
_entity_poly.pdbx_strand_id
1 'polypeptide(L)'
;MLLKLIGNLIILVLSLFCISSVIAHFCGYTITFPQFSITEGYDIPEHRLHALRLSIMCTFVYFSFRYLFFGSEKLYPIQFMGIMLYTLTIVGTLSYVFRGVDSSEYLVLIFYVPASVILYYAGKPEVRNIFKKK
;
A
#
# COMPACT_ATOMS: atom_id res chain seq x y z
N MET A 1 8.49 19.67 2.53
CA MET A 1 9.21 19.52 1.24
C MET A 1 9.88 18.15 1.08
N LEU A 2 10.85 17.74 1.92
CA LEU A 2 11.54 16.44 1.80
C LEU A 2 10.59 15.23 1.84
N LEU A 3 9.65 15.18 2.80
CA LEU A 3 8.69 14.08 2.93
C LEU A 3 7.79 13.91 1.70
N LYS A 4 7.40 15.02 1.08
CA LYS A 4 6.62 15.00 -0.18
C LYS A 4 7.44 14.45 -1.34
N LEU A 5 8.72 14.80 -1.43
CA LEU A 5 9.63 14.26 -2.44
C LEU A 5 9.77 12.74 -2.28
N ILE A 6 10.00 12.26 -1.05
CA ILE A 6 10.11 10.84 -0.74
C ILE A 6 8.79 10.12 -1.04
N GLY A 7 7.65 10.70 -0.64
CA GLY A 7 6.32 10.15 -0.94
C GLY A 7 6.07 10.02 -2.44
N ASN A 8 6.44 11.03 -3.23
CA ASN A 8 6.34 10.98 -4.69
C ASN A 8 7.24 9.91 -5.30
N LEU A 9 8.46 9.72 -4.78
CA LEU A 9 9.36 8.66 -5.21
C LEU A 9 8.77 7.28 -4.92
N ILE A 10 8.20 7.08 -3.72
CA ILE A 10 7.52 5.84 -3.34
C ILE A 10 6.35 5.55 -4.31
N ILE A 11 5.52 6.55 -4.58
CA ILE A 11 4.41 6.41 -5.53
C ILE A 11 4.94 6.04 -6.91
N LEU A 12 5.98 6.71 -7.40
CA LEU A 12 6.56 6.43 -8.71
C LEU A 12 7.05 4.98 -8.82
N VAL A 13 7.83 4.50 -7.85
CA VAL A 13 8.34 3.13 -7.83
C VAL A 13 7.20 2.12 -7.76
N LEU A 14 6.23 2.32 -6.87
CA LEU A 14 5.08 1.43 -6.72
C LEU A 14 4.19 1.43 -7.97
N SER A 15 4.02 2.59 -8.61
CA SER A 15 3.19 2.71 -9.81
C SER A 15 3.84 2.01 -10.99
N LEU A 16 5.15 2.17 -11.17
CA LEU A 16 5.92 1.44 -12.18
C LEU A 16 5.82 -0.08 -11.96
N PHE A 17 5.93 -0.54 -10.71
CA PHE A 17 5.73 -1.94 -10.38
C PHE A 17 4.30 -2.43 -10.69
N CYS A 18 3.27 -1.67 -10.33
CA CYS A 18 1.88 -2.05 -10.64
C CYS A 18 1.64 -2.12 -12.15
N ILE A 19 2.14 -1.15 -12.91
CA ILE A 19 2.02 -1.14 -14.37
C ILE A 19 2.73 -2.35 -14.97
N SER A 20 3.97 -2.64 -14.54
CA SER A 20 4.71 -3.80 -15.05
C SER A 20 4.02 -5.12 -14.69
N SER A 21 3.48 -5.25 -13.47
CA SER A 21 2.74 -6.44 -13.04
C SER A 21 1.46 -6.66 -13.85
N VAL A 22 0.73 -5.59 -14.19
CA VAL A 22 -0.49 -5.69 -15.02
C VAL A 22 -0.13 -6.13 -16.43
N ILE A 23 0.89 -5.52 -17.04
CA ILE A 23 1.34 -5.89 -18.40
C ILE A 23 1.82 -7.34 -18.41
N ALA A 24 2.67 -7.73 -17.46
CA ALA A 24 3.21 -9.08 -17.35
C ALA A 24 2.10 -10.14 -17.27
N HIS A 25 1.05 -9.89 -16.48
CA HIS A 25 -0.08 -10.80 -16.36
C HIS A 25 -0.72 -11.10 -17.72
N PHE A 26 -1.00 -10.08 -18.53
CA PHE A 26 -1.57 -10.28 -19.87
C PHE A 26 -0.58 -10.89 -20.88
N CYS A 27 0.72 -10.88 -20.57
CA CYS A 27 1.76 -11.57 -21.34
C CYS A 27 2.04 -13.00 -20.85
N GLY A 28 1.33 -13.50 -19.83
CA GLY A 28 1.53 -14.85 -19.29
C GLY A 28 2.66 -14.97 -18.27
N TYR A 29 3.06 -13.86 -17.65
CA TYR A 29 4.10 -13.81 -16.62
C TYR A 29 3.55 -13.25 -15.31
N THR A 30 4.14 -13.68 -14.21
CA THR A 30 3.86 -13.16 -12.87
C THR A 30 5.10 -12.50 -12.30
N ILE A 31 4.97 -11.23 -11.91
CA ILE A 31 6.03 -10.47 -11.22
C ILE A 31 5.69 -10.40 -9.73
N THR A 32 6.60 -10.87 -8.88
CA THR A 32 6.42 -10.82 -7.43
C THR A 32 7.36 -9.80 -6.77
N PHE A 33 6.78 -8.84 -6.05
CA PHE A 33 7.50 -7.87 -5.23
C PHE A 33 7.86 -8.46 -3.85
N PRO A 34 8.97 -8.06 -3.18
CA PRO A 34 10.04 -7.15 -3.59
C PRO A 34 11.20 -7.84 -4.31
N GLN A 35 11.20 -9.17 -4.46
CA GLN A 35 12.28 -9.89 -5.15
C GLN A 35 12.35 -9.55 -6.66
N PHE A 36 11.28 -8.96 -7.21
CA PHE A 36 11.12 -8.71 -8.65
C PHE A 36 11.37 -9.97 -9.49
N SER A 37 11.10 -11.15 -8.94
CA SER A 37 11.19 -12.40 -9.68
C SER A 37 10.06 -12.46 -10.70
N ILE A 38 10.43 -12.77 -11.94
CA ILE A 38 9.52 -12.96 -13.05
C ILE A 38 9.43 -14.47 -13.25
N THR A 39 8.24 -15.01 -13.05
CA THR A 39 7.96 -16.43 -13.23
C THR A 39 7.01 -16.59 -14.42
N GLU A 40 7.23 -17.59 -15.26
CA GLU A 40 6.27 -17.97 -16.29
C GLU A 40 4.99 -18.52 -15.66
N GLY A 41 3.85 -18.15 -16.23
CA GLY A 41 2.54 -18.55 -15.74
C GLY A 41 1.93 -17.56 -14.74
N TYR A 42 0.90 -18.04 -14.05
CA TYR A 42 -0.03 -17.22 -13.26
C TYR A 42 0.00 -17.52 -11.77
N ASP A 43 0.97 -18.31 -11.32
CA ASP A 43 0.99 -18.80 -9.95
C ASP A 43 1.51 -17.70 -9.01
N ILE A 44 0.62 -17.22 -8.13
CA ILE A 44 0.93 -16.28 -7.07
C ILE A 44 0.70 -17.02 -5.75
N PRO A 45 1.66 -17.01 -4.82
CA PRO A 45 1.49 -17.70 -3.54
C PRO A 45 0.19 -17.30 -2.84
N GLU A 46 -0.59 -18.29 -2.40
CA GLU A 46 -1.95 -18.06 -1.90
C GLU A 46 -2.01 -17.06 -0.74
N HIS A 47 -1.03 -17.10 0.17
CA HIS A 47 -0.98 -16.19 1.32
C HIS A 47 -0.91 -14.72 0.89
N ARG A 48 -0.29 -14.41 -0.25
CA ARG A 48 -0.22 -13.07 -0.84
C ARG A 48 -1.56 -12.63 -1.43
N LEU A 49 -2.27 -13.55 -2.10
CA LEU A 49 -3.62 -13.29 -2.62
C LEU A 49 -4.62 -13.06 -1.49
N HIS A 50 -4.56 -13.85 -0.43
CA HIS A 50 -5.39 -13.67 0.76
C HIS A 50 -5.09 -12.35 1.47
N ALA A 51 -3.81 -11.99 1.62
CA ALA A 51 -3.42 -10.70 2.17
C ALA A 51 -4.01 -9.54 1.36
N LEU A 52 -3.94 -9.59 0.03
CA LEU A 52 -4.53 -8.58 -0.85
C LEU A 52 -6.05 -8.52 -0.73
N ARG A 53 -6.73 -9.68 -0.72
CA ARG A 53 -8.19 -9.73 -0.56
C ARG A 53 -8.64 -9.09 0.75
N LEU A 54 -7.99 -9.47 1.85
CA LEU A 54 -8.30 -8.95 3.19
C LEU A 54 -7.95 -7.48 3.32
N SER A 55 -6.89 -7.00 2.66
CA SER A 55 -6.49 -5.59 2.73
C SER A 55 -7.51 -4.67 2.06
N ILE A 56 -8.04 -5.08 0.91
CA ILE A 56 -9.11 -4.34 0.22
C ILE A 56 -10.35 -4.27 1.11
N MET A 57 -10.74 -5.39 1.73
CA MET A 57 -11.89 -5.45 2.65
C MET A 57 -11.66 -4.55 3.88
N CYS A 58 -10.49 -4.63 4.53
CA CYS A 58 -10.17 -3.79 5.69
C CYS A 58 -10.04 -2.31 5.33
N THR A 59 -9.51 -1.98 4.14
CA THR A 59 -9.48 -0.61 3.63
C THR A 59 -10.90 -0.07 3.48
N PHE A 60 -11.79 -0.85 2.85
CA PHE A 60 -13.19 -0.47 2.73
C PHE A 60 -13.83 -0.23 4.11
N VAL A 61 -13.67 -1.17 5.05
CA VAL A 61 -14.14 -1.03 6.43
C VAL A 61 -13.63 0.26 7.07
N TYR A 62 -12.33 0.55 6.98
CA TYR A 62 -11.75 1.78 7.52
C TYR A 62 -12.45 3.03 6.97
N PHE A 63 -12.63 3.11 5.65
CA PHE A 63 -13.28 4.26 5.02
C PHE A 63 -14.78 4.34 5.32
N SER A 64 -15.48 3.21 5.44
CA SER A 64 -16.89 3.16 5.87
C SER A 64 -17.05 3.68 7.29
N PHE A 65 -16.24 3.22 8.24
CA PHE A 65 -16.24 3.75 9.61
C PHE A 65 -15.93 5.24 9.62
N ARG A 66 -14.89 5.67 8.90
CA ARG A 66 -14.54 7.08 8.81
C ARG A 66 -15.71 7.93 8.28
N TYR A 67 -16.39 7.47 7.25
CA TYR A 67 -17.55 8.16 6.68
C TYR A 67 -18.73 8.23 7.65
N LEU A 68 -19.07 7.11 8.31
CA LEU A 68 -20.22 7.05 9.21
C LEU A 68 -20.04 7.90 10.49
N PHE A 69 -18.82 7.99 11.03
CA PHE A 69 -18.56 8.68 12.29
C PHE A 69 -18.00 10.10 12.13
N PHE A 70 -17.25 10.38 11.07
CA PHE A 70 -16.58 11.67 10.84
C PHE A 70 -17.08 12.39 9.57
N GLY A 71 -18.07 11.82 8.89
CA GLY A 71 -18.65 12.40 7.68
C GLY A 71 -17.69 12.41 6.48
N SER A 72 -17.96 13.30 5.52
CA SER A 72 -17.25 13.38 4.25
C SER A 72 -15.94 14.18 4.31
N GLU A 73 -15.14 14.03 5.37
CA GLU A 73 -13.83 14.69 5.45
C GLU A 73 -12.94 14.29 4.26
N LYS A 74 -12.40 15.29 3.56
CA LYS A 74 -11.53 15.08 2.40
C LYS A 74 -10.26 14.32 2.81
N LEU A 75 -9.95 13.23 2.12
CA LEU A 75 -8.64 12.58 2.14
C LEU A 75 -8.00 12.74 0.77
N TYR A 76 -6.72 13.07 0.76
CA TYR A 76 -5.95 13.16 -0.48
C TYR A 76 -5.65 11.75 -1.03
N PRO A 77 -5.53 11.57 -2.37
CA PRO A 77 -5.25 10.26 -2.96
C PRO A 77 -4.00 9.57 -2.40
N ILE A 78 -2.95 10.33 -2.10
CA ILE A 78 -1.72 9.80 -1.47
C ILE A 78 -1.98 9.22 -0.07
N GLN A 79 -2.93 9.79 0.70
CA GLN A 79 -3.29 9.26 2.01
C GLN A 79 -4.10 7.97 1.87
N PHE A 80 -4.96 7.88 0.84
CA PHE A 80 -5.65 6.64 0.51
C PHE A 80 -4.66 5.52 0.19
N MET A 81 -3.66 5.80 -0.66
CA MET A 81 -2.59 4.84 -0.98
C MET A 81 -1.83 4.42 0.29
N GLY A 82 -1.52 5.36 1.18
CA GLY A 82 -0.89 5.05 2.47
C GLY A 82 -1.74 4.14 3.36
N ILE A 83 -3.04 4.41 3.49
CA ILE A 83 -3.98 3.59 4.28
C ILE A 83 -4.12 2.19 3.67
N MET A 84 -4.17 2.08 2.35
CA MET A 84 -4.24 0.80 1.65
C MET A 84 -2.98 -0.05 1.91
N LEU A 85 -1.79 0.55 1.87
CA LEU A 85 -0.55 -0.16 2.23
C LEU A 85 -0.50 -0.53 3.72
N TYR A 86 -1.02 0.34 4.58
CA TYR A 86 -1.06 0.09 6.02
C TYR A 86 -1.95 -1.12 6.36
N THR A 87 -3.16 -1.16 5.80
CA THR A 87 -4.08 -2.30 6.00
C THR A 87 -3.50 -3.57 5.41
N LEU A 88 -2.87 -3.51 4.23
CA LEU A 88 -2.15 -4.63 3.62
C LEU A 88 -1.05 -5.17 4.54
N THR A 89 -0.32 -4.28 5.21
CA THR A 89 0.73 -4.70 6.13
C THR A 89 0.15 -5.43 7.34
N ILE A 90 -0.92 -4.90 7.96
CA ILE A 90 -1.55 -5.52 9.12
C ILE A 90 -2.13 -6.90 8.76
N VAL A 91 -2.99 -6.96 7.75
CA VAL A 91 -3.66 -8.23 7.39
C VAL A 91 -2.70 -9.20 6.72
N GLY A 92 -1.68 -8.72 6.02
CA GLY A 92 -0.62 -9.55 5.46
C GLY A 92 0.18 -10.21 6.57
N THR A 93 0.64 -9.44 7.56
CA THR A 93 1.33 -9.99 8.74
C THR A 93 0.46 -11.03 9.43
N LEU A 94 -0.81 -10.72 9.68
CA LEU A 94 -1.73 -11.64 10.34
C LEU A 94 -1.93 -12.92 9.53
N SER A 95 -2.18 -12.80 8.23
CA SER A 95 -2.34 -13.93 7.30
C SER A 95 -1.10 -14.83 7.26
N TYR A 96 0.10 -14.23 7.28
CA TYR A 96 1.36 -14.97 7.20
C TYR A 96 1.63 -15.75 8.49
N VAL A 97 1.34 -15.14 9.64
CA VAL A 97 1.44 -15.79 10.96
C VAL A 97 0.46 -16.96 11.05
N PHE A 98 -0.80 -16.77 10.67
CA PHE A 98 -1.81 -17.83 10.70
C PHE A 98 -1.49 -19.00 9.77
N ARG A 99 -0.81 -18.75 8.65
CA ARG A 99 -0.46 -19.77 7.66
C ARG A 99 0.92 -20.39 7.86
N GLY A 100 1.68 -19.93 8.87
CA GLY A 100 3.03 -20.44 9.13
C GLY A 100 4.00 -20.22 7.96
N VAL A 101 3.88 -19.07 7.27
CA VAL A 101 4.71 -18.75 6.10
C VAL A 101 6.17 -18.54 6.51
N ASP A 102 7.10 -18.89 5.62
CA ASP A 102 8.54 -18.70 5.84
C ASP A 102 8.90 -17.24 6.16
N SER A 103 9.93 -17.06 6.99
CA SER A 103 10.36 -15.73 7.46
C SER A 103 10.82 -14.82 6.32
N SER A 104 11.32 -15.37 5.21
CA SER A 104 11.74 -14.59 4.04
C SER A 104 10.60 -13.79 3.39
N GLU A 105 9.36 -14.27 3.49
CA GLU A 105 8.19 -13.59 2.92
C GLU A 105 7.81 -12.31 3.69
N TYR A 106 8.22 -12.17 4.95
CA TYR A 106 7.94 -10.98 5.76
C TYR A 106 8.75 -9.75 5.34
N LEU A 107 9.82 -9.93 4.54
CA LEU A 107 10.61 -8.83 3.99
C LEU A 107 9.75 -7.85 3.18
N VAL A 108 8.72 -8.37 2.50
CA VAL A 108 7.74 -7.56 1.76
C VAL A 108 7.04 -6.56 2.69
N LEU A 109 6.64 -7.03 3.87
CA LEU A 109 5.86 -6.25 4.84
C LEU A 109 6.70 -5.14 5.47
N ILE A 110 7.99 -5.40 5.69
CA ILE A 110 8.95 -4.42 6.21
C ILE A 110 9.08 -3.21 5.27
N PHE A 111 8.94 -3.40 3.96
CA PHE A 111 8.90 -2.29 3.01
C PHE A 111 7.59 -1.47 3.09
N TYR A 112 6.45 -2.14 3.25
CA TYR A 112 5.15 -1.48 3.26
C TYR A 112 4.87 -0.65 4.53
N VAL A 113 5.42 -1.02 5.69
CA VAL A 113 5.29 -0.22 6.93
C VAL A 113 5.78 1.23 6.75
N PRO A 114 7.06 1.50 6.46
CA PRO A 114 7.55 2.87 6.32
C PRO A 114 6.91 3.58 5.13
N ALA A 115 6.65 2.87 4.02
CA ALA A 115 5.98 3.44 2.86
C ALA A 115 4.58 3.96 3.23
N SER A 116 3.78 3.17 3.96
CA SER A 116 2.44 3.54 4.39
C SER A 116 2.43 4.80 5.25
N VAL A 117 3.36 4.87 6.21
CA VAL A 117 3.52 6.02 7.12
C VAL A 117 3.92 7.26 6.33
N ILE A 118 4.93 7.15 5.47
CA ILE A 118 5.41 8.28 4.66
C ILE A 118 4.30 8.82 3.76
N LEU A 119 3.55 7.96 3.06
CA LEU A 119 2.47 8.37 2.18
C LEU A 119 1.34 9.08 2.95
N TYR A 120 0.95 8.56 4.11
CA TYR A 120 -0.09 9.16 4.94
C TYR A 120 0.29 10.59 5.38
N TYR A 121 1.53 10.80 5.81
CA TYR A 121 2.00 12.10 6.27
C TYR A 121 2.38 13.05 5.12
N ALA A 122 2.89 12.54 4.00
CA ALA A 122 3.20 13.33 2.81
C ALA A 122 1.94 13.99 2.22
N GLY A 123 0.78 13.36 2.41
CA GLY A 123 -0.53 13.89 2.00
C GLY A 123 -1.15 14.90 2.96
N LYS A 124 -0.63 15.07 4.18
CA LYS A 124 -1.16 16.12 5.06
C LYS A 124 -0.85 17.48 4.41
N PRO A 125 -1.83 18.39 4.32
CA PRO A 125 -1.53 19.73 3.88
C PRO A 125 -0.45 20.28 4.81
N GLU A 126 0.68 20.71 4.24
CA GLU A 126 1.62 21.54 4.99
C GLU A 126 0.77 22.67 5.54
N VAL A 127 0.71 22.80 6.87
CA VAL A 127 -0.01 23.89 7.54
C VAL A 127 0.70 25.17 7.11
N ARG A 128 0.34 25.67 5.92
CA ARG A 128 0.54 27.05 5.56
C ARG A 128 -0.45 27.75 6.47
N ASN A 129 0.04 28.23 7.60
CA ASN A 129 -0.64 29.27 8.36
C ASN A 129 -0.80 30.47 7.42
N ILE A 130 -1.79 30.42 6.54
CA ILE A 130 -2.19 31.56 5.70
C ILE A 130 -2.74 32.67 6.61
N PHE A 131 -3.14 32.33 7.84
CA PHE A 131 -3.53 33.27 8.90
C PHE A 131 -2.36 33.77 9.78
N LYS A 132 -1.09 33.53 9.44
CA LYS A 132 0.03 34.32 9.99
C LYS A 132 0.59 35.25 8.91
N LYS A 133 0.11 36.51 8.97
CA LYS A 133 0.44 37.72 8.19
C LYS A 133 -0.13 37.72 6.76
N LYS A 134 -0.97 38.68 6.36
CA LYS A 134 -1.07 40.11 6.73
C LYS A 134 -2.50 40.48 7.13
#